data_AF-A0A183P6C9-F1
#
_entry.id   AF-A0A183P6C9-F1
#
_cell.length_a   1.000
_cell.length_b   1.000
_cell.length_c   1.000
_cell.angle_alpha   90.00
_cell.angle_beta   90.00
_cell.angle_gamma   90.00
#
_symmetry.space_group_name_H-M   'P 1'
#
loop_
_entity.id
_entity.type
_entity.pdbx_description
1 polymer ?
#
loop_
_entity_poly.entity_id
_entity_poly.type
_entity_poly.pdbx_seq_one_letter_code
_entity_poly.pdbx_strand_id
1 'polypeptide(L)'
;MTITIDDCSDCTIVTGPVKTWCIIATACQQFRSRDCHDTLVYVACSTEPIIESCTNFTFGPYQCSYPGLEDHFAASGLSIFNCNWYDIYDFTPDENTDAVHISLLKTTDSIDNHILTPQKALEHEVENSKLENGDDDSMSLLQPLMSIPLSFSTDNSVVPFTIGNKLSNSTLSQSTNQIIEKQFNKSALITIFPHESAIQSAKIICDYLRKTNSVST
;
A
#
# COMPACT_ATOMS: atom_id res chain seq x y z
N MET A 1 7.34 -0.11 19.28
CA MET A 1 6.20 0.83 19.33
C MET A 1 5.04 0.13 18.66
N THR A 2 3.87 0.11 19.29
CA THR A 2 2.67 -0.58 18.79
C THR A 2 1.57 0.46 18.64
N ILE A 3 0.88 0.44 17.50
CA ILE A 3 -0.33 1.24 17.28
C ILE A 3 -1.51 0.28 17.43
N THR A 4 -2.40 0.56 18.38
CA THR A 4 -3.65 -0.18 18.56
C THR A 4 -4.79 0.75 18.19
N ILE A 5 -5.68 0.25 17.34
CA ILE A 5 -6.89 0.93 16.86
C ILE A 5 -8.03 0.05 17.33
N ASP A 6 -8.93 0.58 18.14
CA ASP A 6 -10.05 -0.17 18.73
C ASP A 6 -11.31 0.71 18.70
N ASP A 7 -12.49 0.08 18.65
CA ASP A 7 -13.82 0.73 18.63
C ASP A 7 -13.98 1.88 17.61
N CYS A 8 -13.42 1.73 16.40
CA CYS A 8 -13.49 2.75 15.35
C CYS A 8 -14.59 2.43 14.32
N SER A 9 -15.61 3.28 14.22
CA SER A 9 -16.64 3.24 13.16
C SER A 9 -16.57 4.50 12.29
N ASP A 10 -16.75 4.37 10.97
CA ASP A 10 -16.65 5.48 10.01
C ASP A 10 -15.31 6.25 10.05
N CYS A 11 -14.20 5.55 10.33
CA CYS A 11 -12.89 6.16 10.51
C CYS A 11 -12.01 5.93 9.28
N THR A 12 -11.59 6.98 8.58
CA THR A 12 -10.37 6.87 7.77
C THR A 12 -9.16 7.06 8.67
N ILE A 13 -8.39 5.98 8.87
CA ILE A 13 -7.13 6.04 9.59
C ILE A 13 -6.01 6.23 8.57
N VAL A 14 -6.05 7.45 8.08
CA VAL A 14 -4.93 8.19 7.54
C VAL A 14 -4.96 9.49 8.34
N THR A 15 -3.84 10.18 8.52
CA THR A 15 -3.92 11.52 9.10
C THR A 15 -4.73 12.42 8.12
N GLY A 16 -6.07 12.56 8.30
CA GLY A 16 -7.05 13.36 7.51
C GLY A 16 -8.35 12.61 7.03
N PRO A 17 -9.53 13.26 6.85
CA PRO A 17 -10.90 12.71 7.10
C PRO A 17 -11.64 12.04 5.92
N VAL A 18 -12.51 11.03 6.17
CA VAL A 18 -13.53 10.50 5.21
C VAL A 18 -14.73 9.81 5.92
N LYS A 19 -15.83 9.67 5.17
CA LYS A 19 -17.20 9.24 5.48
C LYS A 19 -17.42 7.78 5.01
N THR A 20 -17.74 6.86 5.91
CA THR A 20 -18.32 5.50 5.72
C THR A 20 -17.47 4.30 5.24
N TRP A 21 -16.14 4.38 5.19
CA TRP A 21 -15.26 3.23 4.91
C TRP A 21 -13.91 3.42 5.59
N CYS A 22 -13.35 2.34 6.15
CA CYS A 22 -12.07 2.41 6.84
C CYS A 22 -10.94 2.23 5.83
N ILE A 23 -10.15 3.28 5.61
CA ILE A 23 -8.92 3.20 4.80
C ILE A 23 -7.73 3.30 5.71
N ILE A 24 -6.80 2.36 5.57
CA ILE A 24 -5.59 2.29 6.38
C ILE A 24 -4.40 2.23 5.44
N ALA A 25 -3.45 3.16 5.58
CA ALA A 25 -2.14 3.07 4.92
C ALA A 25 -1.04 2.96 5.99
N THR A 26 -0.41 1.79 6.11
CA THR A 26 0.53 1.50 7.21
C THR A 26 1.72 0.65 6.81
N ALA A 27 2.85 0.86 7.49
CA ALA A 27 4.03 0.02 7.42
C ALA A 27 4.30 -0.56 8.82
N CYS A 28 4.40 -1.88 8.93
CA CYS A 28 4.48 -2.55 10.22
C CYS A 28 5.22 -3.88 10.13
N GLN A 29 5.64 -4.40 11.29
CA GLN A 29 6.20 -5.74 11.37
C GLN A 29 5.11 -6.81 11.28
N GLN A 30 4.00 -6.59 12.00
CA GLN A 30 2.83 -7.47 12.05
C GLN A 30 1.57 -6.63 11.91
N PHE A 31 0.68 -7.04 11.02
CA PHE A 31 -0.67 -6.49 10.90
C PHE A 31 -1.67 -7.50 11.46
N ARG A 32 -2.56 -7.05 12.33
CA ARG A 32 -3.66 -7.85 12.87
C ARG A 32 -4.92 -7.00 12.88
N SER A 33 -6.00 -7.57 12.37
CA SER A 33 -7.34 -6.98 12.46
C SER A 33 -8.30 -8.00 13.05
N ARG A 34 -9.26 -7.53 13.85
CA ARG A 34 -10.28 -8.37 14.46
C ARG A 34 -11.63 -7.66 14.47
N ASP A 35 -12.72 -8.39 14.22
CA ASP A 35 -14.10 -7.88 14.38
C ASP A 35 -14.36 -6.59 13.55
N CYS A 36 -13.73 -6.47 12.38
CA CYS A 36 -13.82 -5.30 11.49
C CYS A 36 -14.54 -5.64 10.18
N HIS A 37 -15.18 -4.65 9.55
CA HIS A 37 -15.78 -4.83 8.22
C HIS A 37 -15.48 -3.65 7.28
N ASP A 38 -15.67 -3.84 5.98
CA ASP A 38 -15.60 -2.80 4.94
C ASP A 38 -14.32 -1.95 5.02
N THR A 39 -13.18 -2.62 5.02
CA THR A 39 -11.86 -1.98 5.25
C THR A 39 -10.94 -2.15 4.05
N LEU A 40 -10.36 -1.05 3.57
CA LEU A 40 -9.29 -1.02 2.58
C LEU A 40 -7.94 -0.80 3.26
N VAL A 41 -7.00 -1.73 3.08
CA VAL A 41 -5.69 -1.71 3.72
C VAL A 41 -4.57 -1.65 2.69
N TYR A 42 -3.81 -0.55 2.69
CA TYR A 42 -2.53 -0.40 2.03
C TYR A 42 -1.40 -0.72 3.02
N VAL A 43 -0.77 -1.89 2.89
CA VAL A 43 0.17 -2.37 3.92
C VAL A 43 1.56 -2.73 3.37
N ALA A 44 2.60 -2.36 4.12
CA ALA A 44 3.92 -2.92 4.03
C ALA A 44 4.16 -3.72 5.31
N CYS A 45 3.87 -5.03 5.25
CA CYS A 45 4.00 -5.93 6.39
C CYS A 45 5.23 -6.82 6.23
N SER A 46 6.03 -6.97 7.29
CA SER A 46 7.17 -7.91 7.26
C SER A 46 6.75 -9.38 7.37
N THR A 47 5.58 -9.65 7.95
CA THR A 47 4.98 -10.98 8.08
C THR A 47 3.66 -11.04 7.32
N GLU A 48 3.05 -12.22 7.25
CA GLU A 48 1.64 -12.39 6.85
C GLU A 48 0.72 -11.47 7.68
N PRO A 49 -0.05 -10.57 7.05
CA PRO A 49 -1.15 -9.88 7.68
C PRO A 49 -2.22 -10.88 8.12
N ILE A 50 -2.81 -10.63 9.27
CA ILE A 50 -3.77 -11.53 9.90
C ILE A 50 -5.11 -10.80 10.04
N ILE A 51 -6.20 -11.49 9.73
CA ILE A 51 -7.56 -11.08 10.07
C ILE A 51 -8.28 -12.16 10.89
N GLU A 52 -9.26 -11.77 11.71
CA GLU A 52 -10.12 -12.66 12.48
C GLU A 52 -11.51 -12.03 12.64
N SER A 53 -12.57 -12.76 12.33
CA SER A 53 -13.95 -12.27 12.38
C SER A 53 -14.17 -10.99 11.57
N CYS A 54 -13.51 -10.88 10.41
CA CYS A 54 -13.59 -9.71 9.53
C CYS A 54 -14.30 -10.01 8.21
N THR A 55 -14.96 -9.01 7.62
CA THR A 55 -15.65 -9.14 6.32
C THR A 55 -15.35 -7.97 5.38
N ASN A 56 -15.40 -8.21 4.06
CA ASN A 56 -15.13 -7.19 3.03
C ASN A 56 -13.80 -6.45 3.19
N PHE A 57 -12.72 -7.17 3.53
CA PHE A 57 -11.38 -6.60 3.53
C PHE A 57 -10.81 -6.56 2.12
N THR A 58 -10.18 -5.44 1.77
CA THR A 58 -9.43 -5.30 0.54
C THR A 58 -7.99 -4.92 0.87
N PHE A 59 -7.01 -5.64 0.32
CA PHE A 59 -5.59 -5.34 0.55
C PHE A 59 -4.90 -4.83 -0.71
N GLY A 60 -4.01 -3.86 -0.53
CA GLY A 60 -3.14 -3.30 -1.56
C GLY A 60 -1.72 -3.07 -1.04
N PRO A 61 -0.74 -2.95 -1.95
CA PRO A 61 0.63 -2.63 -1.56
C PRO A 61 0.70 -1.21 -0.99
N TYR A 62 1.43 -1.04 0.12
CA TYR A 62 1.74 0.30 0.62
C TYR A 62 2.43 1.15 -0.44
N GLN A 63 1.94 2.37 -0.62
CA GLN A 63 2.41 3.29 -1.62
C GLN A 63 2.45 4.68 -1.02
N CYS A 64 3.62 5.14 -0.57
CA CYS A 64 3.78 6.45 0.06
C CYS A 64 5.21 6.95 -0.04
N SER A 65 5.36 8.27 -0.12
CA SER A 65 6.63 8.98 -0.14
C SER A 65 6.52 10.29 0.60
N TYR A 66 7.43 10.55 1.52
CA TYR A 66 7.67 11.86 2.10
C TYR A 66 9.12 11.95 2.58
N PRO A 67 9.69 13.17 2.71
CA PRO A 67 11.08 13.34 3.15
C PRO A 67 11.33 12.68 4.52
N GLY A 68 12.32 11.81 4.60
CA GLY A 68 12.66 11.07 5.84
C GLY A 68 11.91 9.74 6.03
N LEU A 69 10.97 9.37 5.16
CA LEU A 69 10.26 8.08 5.28
C LEU A 69 11.23 6.88 5.22
N GLU A 70 12.26 6.92 4.38
CA GLU A 70 13.31 5.89 4.34
C GLU A 70 14.05 5.76 5.68
N ASP A 71 14.39 6.88 6.30
CA ASP A 71 15.04 6.90 7.60
C ASP A 71 14.10 6.39 8.70
N HIS A 72 12.79 6.64 8.59
CA HIS A 72 11.79 6.09 9.51
C HIS A 72 11.63 4.57 9.38
N PHE A 73 11.69 4.03 8.15
CA PHE A 73 11.77 2.59 7.93
C PHE A 73 13.04 2.00 8.57
N ALA A 74 14.19 2.63 8.34
CA ALA A 74 15.46 2.19 8.93
C ALA A 74 15.45 2.25 10.46
N ALA A 75 14.98 3.35 11.05
CA ALA A 75 14.89 3.55 12.50
C ALA A 75 13.88 2.60 13.18
N SER A 76 12.84 2.17 12.46
CA SER A 76 11.89 1.16 12.95
C SER A 76 12.36 -0.28 12.75
N GLY A 77 13.52 -0.49 12.09
CA GLY A 77 14.03 -1.82 11.78
C GLY A 77 13.24 -2.54 10.68
N LEU A 78 12.42 -1.82 9.92
CA LEU A 78 11.63 -2.35 8.81
C LEU A 78 12.42 -2.25 7.49
N SER A 79 12.35 -3.30 6.68
CA SER A 79 12.89 -3.28 5.32
C SER A 79 11.84 -2.80 4.34
N ILE A 80 12.18 -1.80 3.53
CA ILE A 80 11.33 -1.33 2.42
C ILE A 80 11.13 -2.39 1.32
N PHE A 81 11.92 -3.47 1.33
CA PHE A 81 11.84 -4.57 0.37
C PHE A 81 11.10 -5.80 0.92
N ASN A 82 10.71 -5.80 2.20
CA ASN A 82 9.93 -6.90 2.79
C ASN A 82 8.47 -6.46 2.98
N CYS A 83 7.62 -6.79 2.01
CA CYS A 83 6.24 -6.31 1.97
C CYS A 83 5.28 -7.42 1.56
N ASN A 84 4.79 -8.16 2.56
CA ASN A 84 3.79 -9.20 2.39
C ASN A 84 2.38 -8.60 2.52
N TRP A 85 1.85 -8.03 1.45
CA TRP A 85 0.51 -7.43 1.43
C TRP A 85 -0.55 -8.32 0.77
N TYR A 86 -0.14 -9.40 0.11
CA TYR A 86 -0.96 -10.22 -0.78
C TYR A 86 -1.27 -11.63 -0.25
N ASP A 87 -0.55 -12.06 0.80
CA ASP A 87 -0.71 -13.34 1.47
C ASP A 87 -1.30 -13.03 2.85
N ILE A 88 -2.62 -13.13 2.98
CA ILE A 88 -3.36 -12.75 4.20
C ILE A 88 -3.89 -14.03 4.83
N TYR A 89 -3.62 -14.19 6.13
CA TYR A 89 -4.16 -15.28 6.91
C TYR A 89 -5.50 -14.89 7.54
N ASP A 90 -6.55 -15.66 7.27
CA ASP A 90 -7.84 -15.54 7.93
C ASP A 90 -7.99 -16.62 9.02
N PHE A 91 -8.13 -16.22 10.28
CA PHE A 91 -8.37 -17.14 11.41
C PHE A 91 -9.80 -17.67 11.47
N THR A 92 -10.75 -17.02 10.78
CA THR A 92 -12.16 -17.41 10.75
C THR A 92 -12.64 -17.53 9.31
N PRO A 93 -12.08 -18.46 8.51
CA PRO A 93 -12.58 -18.68 7.17
C PRO A 93 -14.03 -19.18 7.24
N ASP A 94 -14.94 -18.58 6.48
CA ASP A 94 -16.31 -19.09 6.41
C ASP A 94 -16.32 -20.36 5.55
N GLU A 95 -16.37 -21.53 6.18
CA GLU A 95 -16.43 -22.81 5.45
C GLU A 95 -17.81 -23.06 4.79
N ASN A 96 -18.82 -22.26 5.14
CA ASN A 96 -20.23 -22.48 4.79
C ASN A 96 -20.79 -21.47 3.77
N THR A 97 -20.03 -20.45 3.38
CA THR A 97 -20.47 -19.43 2.44
C THR A 97 -19.40 -19.20 1.37
N ASP A 98 -19.81 -18.94 0.12
CA ASP A 98 -18.87 -18.51 -0.94
C ASP A 98 -18.39 -17.05 -0.72
N ALA A 99 -18.66 -16.45 0.45
CA ALA A 99 -18.31 -15.08 0.74
C ALA A 99 -16.81 -14.97 0.97
N VAL A 100 -16.14 -14.26 0.07
CA VAL A 100 -14.71 -14.00 0.19
C VAL A 100 -14.50 -12.87 1.19
N HIS A 101 -13.97 -13.18 2.38
CA HIS A 101 -13.64 -12.17 3.40
C HIS A 101 -12.54 -11.20 2.95
N ILE A 102 -11.66 -11.63 2.05
CA ILE A 102 -10.44 -10.92 1.63
C ILE A 102 -10.35 -10.82 0.11
N SER A 103 -10.23 -9.60 -0.40
CA SER A 103 -9.89 -9.34 -1.80
C SER A 103 -8.58 -8.55 -1.93
N LEU A 104 -7.96 -8.58 -3.10
CA LEU A 104 -6.78 -7.79 -3.42
C LEU A 104 -7.16 -6.69 -4.41
N LEU A 105 -6.70 -5.45 -4.18
CA LEU A 105 -6.87 -4.33 -5.13
C LEU A 105 -6.32 -4.70 -6.50
N LYS A 106 -6.88 -4.17 -7.59
CA LYS A 106 -6.31 -4.40 -8.92
C LYS A 106 -5.02 -3.59 -9.08
N THR A 107 -4.14 -4.03 -9.96
CA THR A 107 -2.88 -3.33 -10.28
C THR A 107 -3.09 -1.93 -10.86
N THR A 108 -4.30 -1.64 -11.38
CA THR A 108 -4.71 -0.36 -11.94
C THR A 108 -5.30 0.60 -10.91
N ASP A 109 -5.63 0.12 -9.70
CA ASP A 109 -6.32 0.92 -8.70
C ASP A 109 -5.30 1.78 -7.94
N SER A 110 -5.35 3.09 -8.18
CA SER A 110 -4.46 4.05 -7.50
C SER A 110 -4.96 4.35 -6.09
N ILE A 111 -4.02 4.42 -5.14
CA ILE A 111 -4.26 4.91 -3.79
C ILE A 111 -4.74 6.36 -3.75
N ASP A 112 -4.38 7.19 -4.74
CA ASP A 112 -4.90 8.57 -4.85
C ASP A 112 -6.43 8.64 -5.04
N ASN A 113 -7.05 7.55 -5.52
CA ASN A 113 -8.52 7.47 -5.63
C ASN A 113 -9.20 7.26 -4.28
N HIS A 114 -8.42 6.87 -3.27
CA HIS A 114 -8.92 6.43 -1.99
C HIS A 114 -8.45 7.35 -0.86
N ILE A 115 -7.20 7.81 -0.90
CA ILE A 115 -6.59 8.63 0.13
C ILE A 115 -6.16 9.98 -0.47
N LEU A 116 -6.66 11.06 0.10
CA LEU A 116 -6.20 12.41 -0.21
C LEU A 116 -4.95 12.75 0.60
N THR A 117 -3.99 13.43 -0.03
CA THR A 117 -2.87 14.03 0.69
C THR A 117 -3.39 15.18 1.56
N PRO A 118 -2.70 15.57 2.65
CA PRO A 118 -3.11 16.70 3.48
C PRO A 118 -3.35 17.99 2.69
N GLN A 119 -2.52 18.22 1.66
CA GLN A 119 -2.69 19.34 0.74
C GLN A 119 -4.00 19.24 -0.07
N LYS A 120 -4.25 18.10 -0.75
CA LYS A 120 -5.46 17.89 -1.55
C LYS A 120 -6.73 17.93 -0.69
N ALA A 121 -6.67 17.40 0.53
CA ALA A 121 -7.79 17.42 1.47
C ALA A 121 -8.15 18.87 1.85
N LEU A 122 -7.16 19.71 2.13
CA LEU A 122 -7.40 21.11 2.47
C LEU A 122 -7.90 21.91 1.27
N GLU A 123 -7.34 21.72 0.07
CA GLU A 123 -7.82 22.34 -1.17
C GLU A 123 -9.31 22.02 -1.39
N HIS A 124 -9.70 20.75 -1.21
CA HIS A 124 -11.10 20.32 -1.30
C HIS A 124 -12.00 20.96 -0.24
N GLU A 125 -11.52 21.13 1.00
CA GLU A 125 -12.28 21.83 2.04
C GLU A 125 -12.44 23.32 1.72
N VAL A 126 -11.38 24.01 1.26
CA VAL A 126 -11.42 25.43 0.88
C VAL A 126 -12.35 25.69 -0.31
N GLU A 127 -12.43 24.76 -1.26
CA GLU A 127 -13.34 24.87 -2.42
C GLU A 127 -14.81 24.62 -2.05
N ASN A 128 -15.08 23.70 -1.10
CA ASN A 128 -16.44 23.30 -0.73
C ASN A 128 -17.03 24.11 0.41
N SER A 129 -16.22 24.55 1.35
CA SER A 129 -16.61 25.51 2.36
C SER A 129 -16.27 26.89 1.84
N LYS A 130 -17.28 27.75 1.66
CA LYS A 130 -17.07 29.19 1.67
C LYS A 130 -16.56 29.57 3.07
N LEU A 131 -15.29 29.30 3.37
CA LEU A 131 -14.58 29.84 4.53
C LEU A 131 -14.33 31.33 4.28
N GLU A 132 -15.41 32.07 4.04
CA GLU A 132 -15.49 33.47 4.35
C GLU A 132 -15.59 33.53 5.89
N ASN A 133 -14.47 33.82 6.55
CA ASN A 133 -14.28 34.03 8.00
C ASN A 133 -13.86 32.82 8.85
N GLY A 134 -12.80 32.10 8.46
CA GLY A 134 -12.10 31.17 9.37
C GLY A 134 -10.96 31.87 10.11
N ASP A 135 -10.98 31.83 11.45
CA ASP A 135 -10.00 32.43 12.35
C ASP A 135 -8.54 32.11 11.94
N ASP A 136 -7.69 33.14 11.88
CA ASP A 136 -6.25 33.12 11.52
C ASP A 136 -5.46 32.00 12.25
N ASP A 137 -5.93 31.65 13.44
CA ASP A 137 -5.37 30.59 14.30
C ASP A 137 -5.50 29.18 13.69
N SER A 138 -6.60 28.86 13.01
CA SER A 138 -6.82 27.51 12.46
C SER A 138 -5.94 27.22 11.24
N MET A 139 -5.73 28.22 10.37
CA MET A 139 -4.81 28.06 9.23
C MET A 139 -3.35 27.96 9.67
N SER A 140 -2.98 28.65 10.75
CA SER A 140 -1.64 28.54 11.34
C SER A 140 -1.32 27.13 11.86
N LEU A 141 -2.32 26.42 12.38
CA LEU A 141 -2.19 25.04 12.87
C LEU A 141 -2.12 24.00 11.74
N LEU A 142 -2.70 24.28 10.58
CA LEU A 142 -2.69 23.38 9.41
C LEU A 142 -1.47 23.57 8.52
N GLN A 143 -0.80 24.72 8.62
CA GLN A 143 0.39 25.06 7.82
C GLN A 143 1.53 24.02 7.88
N PRO A 144 1.84 23.39 9.04
CA PRO A 144 2.84 22.31 9.11
C PRO A 144 2.44 21.07 8.29
N LEU A 145 1.15 20.71 8.27
CA LEU A 145 0.66 19.57 7.49
C LEU A 145 0.71 19.84 5.98
N MET A 146 0.55 21.09 5.56
CA MET A 146 0.75 21.51 4.16
C MET A 146 2.21 21.47 3.72
N SER A 147 3.15 21.59 4.65
CA SER A 147 4.58 21.69 4.35
C SER A 147 5.25 20.34 4.03
N ILE A 148 4.58 19.22 4.31
CA ILE A 148 5.12 17.88 4.06
C ILE A 148 4.75 17.49 2.62
N PRO A 149 5.73 17.35 1.71
CA PRO A 149 5.47 16.94 0.33
C PRO A 149 5.21 15.43 0.29
N LEU A 150 4.04 15.04 0.79
CA LEU A 150 3.57 13.67 0.82
C LEU A 150 2.96 13.30 -0.53
N SER A 151 3.43 12.19 -1.10
CA SER A 151 2.97 11.66 -2.37
C SER A 151 2.56 10.20 -2.23
N PHE A 152 1.44 9.86 -2.87
CA PHE A 152 1.00 8.48 -3.02
C PHE A 152 1.21 7.97 -4.45
N SER A 153 2.16 8.52 -5.21
CA SER A 153 2.49 8.03 -6.56
C SER A 153 3.31 6.74 -6.51
N THR A 154 3.01 5.79 -7.41
CA THR A 154 3.73 4.51 -7.54
C THR A 154 5.20 4.71 -7.90
N ASP A 155 5.53 5.75 -8.66
CA ASP A 155 6.89 6.03 -9.12
C ASP A 155 7.77 6.63 -8.03
N ASN A 156 7.18 7.32 -7.06
CA ASN A 156 7.91 8.00 -5.99
C ASN A 156 7.88 7.23 -4.66
N SER A 157 7.12 6.14 -4.58
CA SER A 157 6.95 5.36 -3.36
C SER A 157 8.29 4.86 -2.82
N VAL A 158 8.49 5.00 -1.51
CA VAL A 158 9.68 4.49 -0.82
C VAL A 158 9.71 2.97 -0.84
N VAL A 159 8.55 2.34 -0.67
CA VAL A 159 8.36 0.90 -0.84
C VAL A 159 8.14 0.61 -2.33
N PRO A 160 8.98 -0.21 -2.97
CA PRO A 160 8.77 -0.59 -4.35
C PRO A 160 7.45 -1.35 -4.52
N PHE A 161 6.64 -0.93 -5.49
CA PHE A 161 5.41 -1.63 -5.83
C PHE A 161 5.71 -3.08 -6.24
N THR A 162 5.01 -4.02 -5.62
CA THR A 162 5.07 -5.46 -5.94
C THR A 162 3.71 -5.96 -6.38
N ILE A 163 3.71 -6.96 -7.27
CA ILE A 163 2.48 -7.58 -7.80
C ILE A 163 1.94 -8.71 -6.90
N GLY A 164 2.76 -9.22 -5.98
CA GLY A 164 2.39 -10.32 -5.09
C GLY A 164 2.03 -11.61 -5.81
N ASN A 165 1.07 -12.36 -5.28
CA ASN A 165 0.55 -13.61 -5.85
C ASN A 165 -0.45 -13.42 -7.01
N LYS A 166 -0.72 -12.18 -7.46
CA LYS A 166 -1.73 -11.87 -8.49
C LYS A 166 -1.54 -12.60 -9.83
N LEU A 167 -0.33 -13.11 -10.12
CA LEU A 167 -0.03 -13.78 -11.40
C LEU A 167 -0.55 -15.23 -11.51
N SER A 168 -1.06 -15.84 -10.44
CA SER A 168 -1.45 -17.25 -10.47
C SER A 168 -2.71 -17.57 -11.31
N ASN A 169 -3.43 -16.55 -11.80
CA ASN A 169 -4.73 -16.73 -12.48
C ASN A 169 -4.73 -16.49 -14.00
N SER A 170 -3.57 -16.23 -14.64
CA SER A 170 -3.52 -16.18 -16.11
C SER A 170 -3.30 -17.58 -16.69
N THR A 171 -4.36 -18.21 -17.16
CA THR A 171 -4.33 -19.44 -17.96
C THR A 171 -3.42 -19.24 -19.17
N LEU A 172 -2.20 -19.79 -19.11
CA LEU A 172 -1.22 -19.65 -20.19
C LEU A 172 -1.65 -20.54 -21.36
N SER A 173 -2.16 -19.92 -22.41
CA SER A 173 -2.43 -20.57 -23.68
C SER A 173 -1.12 -21.15 -24.23
N GLN A 174 -1.19 -22.43 -24.57
CA GLN A 174 -0.07 -23.20 -25.08
C GLN A 174 0.32 -22.68 -26.47
N SER A 175 1.55 -22.18 -26.61
CA SER A 175 2.23 -22.19 -27.89
C SER A 175 3.63 -22.78 -27.72
N THR A 176 3.86 -23.81 -28.52
CA THR A 176 5.04 -24.66 -28.56
C THR A 176 6.23 -23.86 -29.09
N ASN A 177 7.26 -23.61 -28.27
CA ASN A 177 8.66 -23.82 -28.68
C ASN A 177 9.69 -23.65 -27.55
N GLN A 178 10.61 -24.62 -27.52
CA GLN A 178 11.96 -24.59 -26.97
C GLN A 178 12.17 -24.77 -25.45
N ILE A 179 12.95 -25.80 -25.16
CA ILE A 179 13.29 -26.38 -23.85
C ILE A 179 13.94 -25.37 -22.88
N ILE A 180 14.42 -24.22 -23.37
CA ILE A 180 15.01 -23.14 -22.57
C ILE A 180 13.92 -22.24 -21.96
N GLU A 181 12.82 -21.95 -22.68
CA GLU A 181 11.68 -21.20 -22.12
C GLU A 181 10.91 -22.01 -21.07
N LYS A 182 11.08 -23.34 -21.04
CA LYS A 182 10.48 -24.21 -20.02
C LYS A 182 11.19 -24.15 -18.66
N GLN A 183 12.45 -23.73 -18.61
CA GLN A 183 13.25 -23.79 -17.38
C GLN A 183 13.06 -22.56 -16.47
N PHE A 184 12.71 -21.42 -17.07
CA PHE A 184 12.35 -20.21 -16.35
C PHE A 184 11.05 -19.69 -16.95
N ASN A 185 9.97 -19.68 -16.16
CA ASN A 185 8.66 -19.19 -16.58
C ASN A 185 8.68 -17.65 -16.71
N LYS A 186 9.51 -17.12 -17.61
CA LYS A 186 9.84 -15.68 -17.79
C LYS A 186 10.21 -14.94 -16.50
N SER A 187 10.69 -15.66 -15.49
CA SER A 187 11.04 -15.13 -14.18
C SER A 187 12.56 -15.03 -14.04
N ALA A 188 13.05 -13.97 -13.40
CA ALA A 188 14.47 -13.76 -13.12
C ALA A 188 14.66 -13.47 -11.63
N LEU A 189 15.75 -14.01 -11.06
CA LEU A 189 16.18 -13.69 -9.69
C LEU A 189 17.38 -12.77 -9.76
N ILE A 190 17.27 -11.60 -9.12
CA ILE A 190 18.37 -10.63 -8.98
C ILE A 190 18.69 -10.54 -7.50
N THR A 191 19.95 -10.81 -7.15
CA THR A 191 20.45 -10.72 -5.77
C THR A 191 21.44 -9.56 -5.67
N ILE A 192 21.25 -8.69 -4.67
CA ILE A 192 22.13 -7.56 -4.39
C ILE A 192 22.74 -7.79 -3.00
N PHE A 193 24.06 -7.78 -2.93
CA PHE A 193 24.80 -8.00 -1.68
C PHE A 193 24.89 -6.70 -0.86
N PRO A 194 25.10 -6.79 0.47
CA PRO A 194 25.24 -5.62 1.34
C PRO A 194 26.34 -4.67 0.84
N HIS A 195 25.94 -3.43 0.57
CA HIS A 195 26.79 -2.33 0.11
C HIS A 195 26.09 -1.00 0.42
N GLU A 196 26.83 0.10 0.59
CA GLU A 196 26.25 1.43 0.88
C GLU A 196 25.21 1.87 -0.17
N SER A 197 25.45 1.52 -1.44
CA SER A 197 24.54 1.81 -2.56
C SER A 197 23.50 0.71 -2.84
N ALA A 198 23.44 -0.37 -2.06
CA ALA A 198 22.61 -1.54 -2.37
C ALA A 198 21.12 -1.18 -2.52
N ILE A 199 20.59 -0.35 -1.61
CA ILE A 199 19.19 0.12 -1.66
C ILE A 199 18.94 0.93 -2.94
N GLN A 200 19.85 1.85 -3.25
CA GLN A 200 19.75 2.69 -4.45
C GLN A 200 19.81 1.84 -5.73
N SER A 201 20.75 0.89 -5.81
CA SER A 201 20.86 -0.03 -6.95
C SER A 201 19.60 -0.87 -7.12
N ALA A 202 19.03 -1.39 -6.02
CA ALA A 202 17.80 -2.16 -6.05
C ALA A 202 16.63 -1.34 -6.61
N LYS A 203 16.46 -0.09 -6.14
CA LYS A 203 15.42 0.82 -6.65
C LYS A 203 15.58 1.11 -8.14
N ILE A 204 16.79 1.42 -8.59
CA ILE A 204 17.09 1.67 -10.01
C ILE A 204 16.73 0.44 -10.87
N ILE A 205 17.07 -0.77 -10.41
CA ILE A 205 16.74 -2.01 -11.12
C ILE A 205 15.21 -2.19 -11.18
N CYS A 206 14.50 -1.99 -10.08
CA CYS A 206 13.03 -2.07 -10.05
C CYS A 206 12.39 -1.08 -11.03
N ASP A 207 12.85 0.17 -11.06
CA ASP A 207 12.32 1.22 -11.93
C ASP A 207 12.60 0.92 -13.40
N TYR A 208 13.81 0.43 -13.70
CA TYR A 208 14.19 0.04 -15.06
C TYR A 208 13.29 -1.09 -15.58
N LEU A 209 13.11 -2.15 -14.79
CA LEU A 209 12.28 -3.30 -15.16
C LEU A 209 10.80 -2.92 -15.32
N ARG A 210 10.30 -1.99 -14.51
CA ARG A 210 8.92 -1.48 -14.63
C ARG A 210 8.72 -0.73 -15.94
N LYS A 211 9.64 0.18 -16.29
CA LYS A 211 9.58 0.98 -17.53
C LYS A 211 9.70 0.12 -18.78
N THR A 212 10.51 -0.94 -18.78
CA THR A 212 10.63 -1.84 -19.93
C THR A 212 9.35 -2.63 -20.20
N ASN A 213 8.59 -2.99 -19.16
CA ASN A 213 7.32 -3.69 -19.32
C ASN A 213 6.22 -2.78 -19.92
N SER A 214 6.18 -1.48 -19.57
CA SER A 214 5.20 -0.55 -20.12
C SER A 214 5.40 -0.19 -21.61
N VAL A 215 6.60 -0.43 -22.16
CA VAL A 215 6.92 -0.16 -23.57
C VAL A 215 6.62 -1.36 -24.49
N SER A 216 6.35 -2.53 -23.89
CA SER A 216 6.18 -3.81 -24.60
C SER A 216 4.71 -4.22 -24.83
N THR A 217 3.76 -3.33 -24.53
CA THR A 217 2.30 -3.48 -24.73
C THR A 217 1.79 -2.40 -25.66
#